data_AF-A0A101MFR6-F1
#
_entry.id   AF-A0A101MFR6-F1
#
_cell.length_a   1.000
_cell.length_b   1.000
_cell.length_c   1.000
_cell.angle_alpha   90.00
_cell.angle_beta   90.00
_cell.angle_gamma   90.00
#
_symmetry.space_group_name_H-M   'P 1'
#
loop_
_entity.id
_entity.type
_entity.pdbx_description
1 polymer ?
#
loop_
_entity_poly.entity_id
_entity_poly.type
_entity_poly.pdbx_seq_one_letter_code
_entity_poly.pdbx_strand_id
1 'polypeptide(L)'
;MPSIGPESAMENGMNEDYYNNWPNDKGFDPEYEQPRPVELSVTGHIPAYAAGVLYRTGPGKRQVEVENGETLQLSHWFDGFGQTHRFQIRAPDDSNTSPRVFYNSRFSTDDVIEQARKTGSLDMVSFGQKRDPCKSVLGKVQTEFLPQPTPSSKNISVTLSINVPGLDPKPEESISRWSDSTGIQTLYAKTDYNAFKKLDPETLEPIGLATQTNLHPELSGQLSGSHARSDPITGDMFNYNLTLGPACTYRVFRVSASTGETTILATFPATPAYLHSLLITEDHIVLCVWNAHVNPQGFDFSFMEAILPTDPSQPAVWYVIDRKHGKGLIATYESPAFFSFHTVNAWLEPSNENPAEMDIVADVVRADSSEFVQSLYYENLISSLDTAKAFQKKRDNSFRTSYTRFRLPAVPSTPYTEPKKATVEWSVCKSLSPELPTLNPKIVTQKHRYVYAVTFRGESTLTDGIMKLDCDTQQAQLWACHGQSPGEPIFVANPDGTSEDDGVLLSVVLDGMRGKSYLLCLDARTLSELGRANVDGAIGFGFHGQHVPTVGGMPTGDY
;
A
#
# COMPACT_ATOMS: atom_id res chain seq x y z
N MET A 1 7.49 20.35 -32.01
CA MET A 1 6.50 21.36 -31.57
C MET A 1 5.17 20.66 -31.41
N PRO A 2 4.59 20.54 -30.21
CA PRO A 2 3.25 20.01 -30.04
C PRO A 2 2.23 21.15 -30.09
N SER A 3 1.17 20.97 -30.88
CA SER A 3 0.06 21.91 -31.02
C SER A 3 -0.89 21.83 -29.82
N ILE A 4 -1.07 22.97 -29.17
CA ILE A 4 -2.07 23.26 -28.15
C ILE A 4 -3.44 23.36 -28.83
N GLY A 5 -4.48 22.83 -28.19
CA GLY A 5 -5.86 23.17 -28.53
C GLY A 5 -6.85 22.71 -27.44
N PRO A 6 -8.02 23.34 -27.33
CA PRO A 6 -8.27 24.77 -27.24
C PRO A 6 -8.60 25.18 -25.78
N GLU A 7 -8.10 26.34 -25.37
CA GLU A 7 -8.55 27.05 -24.18
C GLU A 7 -10.04 27.36 -24.29
N SER A 8 -10.86 26.81 -23.39
CA SER A 8 -12.16 27.39 -23.06
C SER A 8 -12.04 28.04 -21.69
N ALA A 9 -12.20 29.36 -21.68
CA ALA A 9 -12.07 30.27 -20.55
C ALA A 9 -12.71 29.76 -19.25
N MET A 10 -11.89 29.62 -18.23
CA MET A 10 -12.28 29.83 -16.83
C MET A 10 -11.36 30.91 -16.24
N GLU A 11 -11.66 32.17 -16.55
CA GLU A 11 -11.41 33.25 -15.59
C GLU A 11 -12.47 33.09 -14.47
N ASN A 12 -12.17 32.25 -13.49
CA ASN A 12 -12.77 32.32 -12.17
C ASN A 12 -11.60 32.25 -11.19
N GLY A 13 -11.55 33.24 -10.29
CA GLY A 13 -10.34 33.68 -9.56
C GLY A 13 -9.49 32.56 -8.97
N MET A 14 -8.17 32.77 -8.99
CA MET A 14 -7.22 31.99 -8.19
C MET A 14 -7.73 31.94 -6.76
N ASN A 15 -8.21 30.79 -6.32
CA ASN A 15 -8.66 30.64 -4.95
C ASN A 15 -7.42 30.42 -4.10
N GLU A 16 -6.88 31.49 -3.50
CA GLU A 16 -5.70 31.46 -2.61
C GLU A 16 -5.90 30.57 -1.36
N ASP A 17 -7.12 30.06 -1.19
CA ASP A 17 -7.52 29.16 -0.12
C ASP A 17 -6.69 27.88 -0.09
N TYR A 18 -6.17 27.37 -1.22
CA TYR A 18 -5.46 26.09 -1.29
C TYR A 18 -4.00 26.24 -1.71
N TYR A 19 -3.10 25.42 -1.15
CA TYR A 19 -1.71 25.33 -1.59
C TYR A 19 -1.63 25.06 -3.10
N ASN A 20 -0.93 25.94 -3.84
CA ASN A 20 -0.80 25.91 -5.30
C ASN A 20 -2.13 25.78 -6.07
N ASN A 21 -3.26 26.26 -5.53
CA ASN A 21 -4.58 26.09 -6.14
C ASN A 21 -4.91 24.60 -6.43
N TRP A 22 -4.53 23.71 -5.49
CA TRP A 22 -4.73 22.28 -5.61
C TRP A 22 -5.64 21.76 -4.47
N PRO A 23 -6.97 21.87 -4.59
CA PRO A 23 -7.87 21.44 -3.53
C PRO A 23 -7.79 19.93 -3.30
N ASN A 24 -7.68 19.51 -2.04
CA ASN A 24 -7.61 18.08 -1.72
C ASN A 24 -8.38 17.67 -0.44
N ASP A 25 -8.98 18.63 0.27
CA ASP A 25 -9.64 18.43 1.56
C ASP A 25 -10.70 17.32 1.51
N LYS A 26 -11.51 17.29 0.45
CA LYS A 26 -12.54 16.26 0.22
C LYS A 26 -11.98 14.84 0.08
N GLY A 27 -10.70 14.69 -0.27
CA GLY A 27 -10.01 13.40 -0.30
C GLY A 27 -9.59 12.91 1.09
N PHE A 28 -9.58 13.78 2.10
CA PHE A 28 -9.32 13.39 3.50
C PHE A 28 -10.59 13.32 4.35
N ASP A 29 -11.67 13.95 3.91
CA ASP A 29 -13.00 13.89 4.53
C ASP A 29 -14.09 13.58 3.49
N PRO A 30 -14.06 12.40 2.84
CA PRO A 30 -15.12 12.01 1.92
C PRO A 30 -16.41 11.70 2.66
N GLU A 31 -17.50 12.32 2.23
CA GLU A 31 -18.87 12.01 2.71
C GLU A 31 -19.56 10.94 1.85
N TYR A 32 -18.96 10.57 0.72
CA TYR A 32 -19.59 9.70 -0.27
C TYR A 32 -19.40 8.21 0.08
N GLU A 33 -20.53 7.53 0.28
CA GLU A 33 -20.60 6.08 0.47
C GLU A 33 -21.73 5.49 -0.39
N GLN A 34 -21.48 4.33 -0.99
CA GLN A 34 -22.47 3.61 -1.81
C GLN A 34 -22.50 2.13 -1.41
N PRO A 35 -23.33 1.73 -0.45
CA PRO A 35 -23.37 0.33 0.02
C PRO A 35 -23.86 -0.67 -1.04
N ARG A 36 -24.51 -0.19 -2.11
CA ARG A 36 -25.01 -0.99 -3.22
C ARG A 36 -24.34 -0.56 -4.53
N PRO A 37 -24.06 -1.51 -5.45
CA PRO A 37 -23.50 -1.19 -6.75
C PRO A 37 -24.35 -0.18 -7.53
N VAL A 38 -23.71 0.90 -7.98
CA VAL A 38 -24.26 1.88 -8.92
C VAL A 38 -23.47 1.85 -10.21
N GLU A 39 -24.14 2.00 -11.35
CA GLU A 39 -23.46 2.11 -12.64
C GLU A 39 -22.89 3.51 -12.82
N LEU A 40 -21.62 3.58 -13.24
CA LEU A 40 -20.90 4.83 -13.46
C LEU A 40 -21.00 5.27 -14.93
N SER A 41 -20.96 6.58 -15.14
CA SER A 41 -20.82 7.14 -16.49
C SER A 41 -19.40 6.97 -17.00
N VAL A 42 -19.25 6.27 -18.12
CA VAL A 42 -17.95 6.02 -18.78
C VAL A 42 -17.75 7.00 -19.93
N THR A 43 -16.54 7.56 -20.01
CA THR A 43 -16.09 8.41 -21.12
C THR A 43 -14.78 7.86 -21.68
N GLY A 44 -14.57 8.02 -22.99
CA GLY A 44 -13.44 7.39 -23.68
C GLY A 44 -13.64 5.88 -23.85
N HIS A 45 -12.55 5.13 -23.84
CA HIS A 45 -12.50 3.69 -24.05
C HIS A 45 -11.69 3.02 -22.93
N ILE A 46 -12.31 2.08 -22.21
CA ILE A 46 -11.61 1.16 -21.32
C ILE A 46 -11.48 -0.18 -22.06
N PRO A 47 -10.27 -0.70 -22.29
CA PRO A 47 -10.10 -1.94 -23.05
C PRO A 47 -10.85 -3.12 -22.42
N ALA A 48 -11.39 -4.01 -23.26
CA ALA A 48 -12.18 -5.15 -22.78
C ALA A 48 -11.38 -6.09 -21.87
N TYR A 49 -10.07 -6.23 -22.09
CA TYR A 49 -9.20 -7.05 -21.23
C TYR A 49 -9.00 -6.47 -19.83
N ALA A 50 -9.36 -5.20 -19.58
CA ALA A 50 -9.35 -4.61 -18.25
C ALA A 50 -10.57 -5.05 -17.40
N ALA A 51 -11.51 -5.80 -18.00
CA ALA A 51 -12.65 -6.36 -17.29
C ALA A 51 -12.19 -7.21 -16.09
N GLY A 52 -12.88 -7.04 -14.97
CA GLY A 52 -12.48 -7.58 -13.69
C GLY A 52 -13.06 -6.78 -12.53
N VAL A 53 -12.55 -7.05 -11.33
CA VAL A 53 -12.91 -6.31 -10.12
C VAL A 53 -11.66 -5.65 -9.57
N LEU A 54 -11.68 -4.33 -9.47
CA LEU A 54 -10.66 -3.55 -8.75
C LEU A 54 -11.19 -3.21 -7.36
N TYR A 55 -10.48 -3.67 -6.34
CA TYR A 55 -10.66 -3.21 -4.98
C TYR A 55 -9.64 -2.14 -4.60
N ARG A 56 -10.05 -1.17 -3.80
CA ARG A 56 -9.18 -0.16 -3.17
C ARG A 56 -9.54 -0.06 -1.70
N THR A 57 -8.58 0.15 -0.83
CA THR A 57 -8.83 0.41 0.60
C THR A 57 -7.93 1.53 1.13
N GLY A 58 -8.30 2.10 2.26
CA GLY A 58 -7.56 3.17 2.91
C GLY A 58 -8.44 4.02 3.81
N PRO A 59 -7.91 5.14 4.31
CA PRO A 59 -8.66 6.07 5.15
C PRO A 59 -9.75 6.75 4.33
N GLY A 60 -10.97 6.69 4.84
CA GLY A 60 -12.07 7.57 4.42
C GLY A 60 -12.00 8.86 5.22
N LYS A 61 -13.06 9.17 5.99
CA LYS A 61 -13.12 10.40 6.80
C LYS A 61 -12.15 10.39 7.98
N ARG A 62 -11.75 11.58 8.45
CA ARG A 62 -10.91 11.75 9.66
C ARG A 62 -11.63 12.44 10.82
N GLN A 63 -12.88 12.85 10.63
CA GLN A 63 -13.67 13.54 11.67
C GLN A 63 -14.95 12.79 12.02
N VAL A 64 -15.36 12.92 13.28
CA VAL A 64 -16.66 12.46 13.78
C VAL A 64 -17.23 13.53 14.70
N GLU A 65 -18.46 13.96 14.45
CA GLU A 65 -19.22 14.79 15.39
C GLU A 65 -19.64 13.95 16.60
N VAL A 66 -19.30 14.40 17.79
CA VAL A 66 -19.58 13.74 19.06
C VAL A 66 -20.96 14.16 19.56
N GLU A 67 -21.67 13.29 20.27
CA GLU A 67 -23.02 13.59 20.81
C GLU A 67 -23.07 14.82 21.71
N ASN A 68 -21.95 15.19 22.33
CA ASN A 68 -21.83 16.40 23.17
C ASN A 68 -21.63 17.70 22.36
N GLY A 69 -21.60 17.62 21.02
CA GLY A 69 -21.39 18.75 20.10
C GLY A 69 -19.93 19.07 19.80
N GLU A 70 -18.96 18.36 20.36
CA GLU A 70 -17.55 18.45 19.97
C GLU A 70 -17.28 17.69 18.66
N THR A 71 -16.13 17.89 18.04
CA THR A 71 -15.67 17.09 16.90
C THR A 71 -14.39 16.36 17.28
N LEU A 72 -14.40 15.02 17.23
CA LEU A 72 -13.16 14.25 17.28
C LEU A 72 -12.45 14.39 15.93
N GLN A 73 -11.20 14.86 15.95
CA GLN A 73 -10.36 14.94 14.76
C GLN A 73 -9.17 13.99 14.88
N LEU A 74 -8.99 13.15 13.88
CA LEU A 74 -7.82 12.31 13.77
C LEU A 74 -6.62 13.12 13.27
N SER A 75 -5.43 12.80 13.76
CA SER A 75 -4.21 13.59 13.53
C SER A 75 -3.39 13.11 12.35
N HIS A 76 -3.35 11.81 12.11
CA HIS A 76 -2.47 11.19 11.11
C HIS A 76 -3.28 10.52 10.00
N TRP A 77 -2.80 10.59 8.76
CA TRP A 77 -3.48 10.01 7.60
C TRP A 77 -3.80 8.52 7.79
N PHE A 78 -2.87 7.77 8.39
CA PHE A 78 -3.01 6.34 8.66
C PHE A 78 -4.06 5.98 9.73
N ASP A 79 -4.59 6.96 10.46
CA ASP A 79 -5.63 6.73 11.47
C ASP A 79 -7.04 6.82 10.90
N GLY A 80 -7.21 7.42 9.71
CA GLY A 80 -8.51 7.68 9.10
C GLY A 80 -9.41 6.45 9.05
N PHE A 81 -10.72 6.64 9.23
CA PHE A 81 -11.66 5.54 9.35
C PHE A 81 -11.72 4.73 8.04
N GLY A 82 -11.32 3.46 8.10
CA GLY A 82 -11.07 2.65 6.92
C GLY A 82 -12.30 2.45 6.03
N GLN A 83 -12.21 2.85 4.77
CA GLN A 83 -13.22 2.65 3.75
C GLN A 83 -12.67 1.75 2.63
N THR A 84 -13.49 0.82 2.16
CA THR A 84 -13.14 -0.06 1.02
C THR A 84 -14.05 0.29 -0.16
N HIS A 85 -13.49 0.26 -1.36
CA HIS A 85 -14.13 0.61 -2.61
C HIS A 85 -13.97 -0.55 -3.59
N ARG A 86 -14.98 -0.77 -4.42
CA ARG A 86 -15.04 -1.81 -5.44
C ARG A 86 -15.49 -1.20 -6.76
N PHE A 87 -14.71 -1.45 -7.81
CA PHE A 87 -15.05 -1.15 -9.20
C PHE A 87 -15.14 -2.45 -9.99
N GLN A 88 -16.33 -2.82 -10.43
CA GLN A 88 -16.52 -3.96 -11.34
C GLN A 88 -16.59 -3.45 -12.78
N ILE A 89 -15.57 -3.79 -13.56
CA ILE A 89 -15.47 -3.48 -15.00
C ILE A 89 -16.00 -4.70 -15.76
N ARG A 90 -17.07 -4.51 -16.55
CA ARG A 90 -17.62 -5.53 -17.44
C ARG A 90 -17.22 -5.23 -18.87
N ALA A 91 -16.69 -6.24 -19.55
CA ALA A 91 -16.40 -6.17 -20.97
C ALA A 91 -17.68 -5.91 -21.78
N PRO A 92 -17.57 -5.32 -22.97
CA PRO A 92 -18.66 -5.27 -23.94
C PRO A 92 -19.22 -6.67 -24.23
N ASP A 93 -20.52 -6.76 -24.47
CA ASP A 93 -21.23 -7.98 -24.88
C ASP A 93 -22.25 -7.64 -25.98
N ASP A 94 -23.00 -8.65 -26.47
CA ASP A 94 -24.01 -8.47 -27.53
C ASP A 94 -25.08 -7.42 -27.18
N SER A 95 -25.29 -7.15 -25.89
CA SER A 95 -26.26 -6.17 -25.40
C SER A 95 -25.68 -4.76 -25.19
N ASN A 96 -24.35 -4.65 -25.04
CA ASN A 96 -23.64 -3.40 -24.75
C ASN A 96 -22.30 -3.34 -25.48
N THR A 97 -22.17 -2.46 -26.46
CA THR A 97 -20.95 -2.31 -27.26
C THR A 97 -19.83 -1.52 -26.56
N SER A 98 -20.08 -0.98 -25.36
CA SER A 98 -19.11 -0.26 -24.54
C SER A 98 -18.93 -0.94 -23.18
N PRO A 99 -17.72 -0.87 -22.58
CA PRO A 99 -17.50 -1.40 -21.24
C PRO A 99 -18.40 -0.70 -20.23
N ARG A 100 -18.90 -1.45 -19.24
CA ARG A 100 -19.72 -0.92 -18.15
C ARG A 100 -18.92 -0.98 -16.86
N VAL A 101 -19.05 0.04 -16.01
CA VAL A 101 -18.33 0.09 -14.73
C VAL A 101 -19.34 0.30 -13.61
N PHE A 102 -19.31 -0.58 -12.62
CA PHE A 102 -20.13 -0.49 -11.42
C PHE A 102 -19.26 -0.17 -10.21
N TYR A 103 -19.79 0.63 -9.29
CA TYR A 103 -19.10 1.07 -8.10
C TYR A 103 -19.92 0.84 -6.84
N ASN A 104 -19.27 0.38 -5.78
CA ASN A 104 -19.78 0.43 -4.41
C ASN A 104 -18.64 0.66 -3.41
N SER A 105 -18.96 1.22 -2.25
CA SER A 105 -18.03 1.41 -1.15
C SER A 105 -18.69 1.23 0.20
N ARG A 106 -17.89 0.88 1.21
CA ARG A 106 -18.35 0.74 2.59
C ARG A 106 -17.26 1.11 3.59
N PHE A 107 -17.64 1.80 4.66
CA PHE A 107 -16.80 1.90 5.85
C PHE A 107 -16.69 0.54 6.55
N SER A 108 -15.47 0.13 6.84
CA SER A 108 -15.21 -1.12 7.55
C SER A 108 -15.08 -0.92 9.06
N THR A 109 -15.34 0.30 9.54
CA THR A 109 -15.05 0.74 10.92
C THR A 109 -16.25 1.40 11.59
N ASP A 110 -17.48 1.00 11.23
CA ASP A 110 -18.71 1.61 11.74
C ASP A 110 -18.78 1.61 13.27
N ASP A 111 -18.35 0.51 13.92
CA ASP A 111 -18.35 0.44 15.39
C ASP A 111 -17.31 1.37 16.02
N VAL A 112 -16.15 1.59 15.37
CA VAL A 112 -15.16 2.58 15.84
C VAL A 112 -15.69 4.01 15.67
N ILE A 113 -16.36 4.28 14.55
CA ILE A 113 -17.00 5.58 14.29
C ILE A 113 -18.10 5.84 15.33
N GLU A 114 -18.94 4.84 15.61
CA GLU A 114 -20.04 4.94 16.56
C GLU A 114 -19.52 5.09 18.00
N GLN A 115 -18.45 4.39 18.35
CA GLN A 115 -17.76 4.58 19.62
C GLN A 115 -17.22 6.01 19.73
N ALA A 116 -16.50 6.50 18.72
CA ALA A 116 -16.00 7.88 18.67
C ALA A 116 -17.13 8.92 18.78
N ARG A 117 -18.27 8.68 18.13
CA ARG A 117 -19.47 9.52 18.19
C ARG A 117 -20.03 9.62 19.60
N LYS A 118 -20.05 8.51 20.34
CA LYS A 118 -20.57 8.44 21.72
C LYS A 118 -19.60 8.99 22.76
N THR A 119 -18.32 8.68 22.65
CA THR A 119 -17.34 8.94 23.73
C THR A 119 -16.42 10.12 23.45
N GLY A 120 -16.30 10.56 22.19
CA GLY A 120 -15.32 11.55 21.77
C GLY A 120 -13.87 11.07 21.90
N SER A 121 -13.65 9.74 21.88
CA SER A 121 -12.35 9.09 22.01
C SER A 121 -12.27 7.78 21.21
N LEU A 122 -11.06 7.27 20.98
CA LEU A 122 -10.82 5.94 20.42
C LEU A 122 -10.41 4.98 21.53
N ASP A 123 -10.97 3.75 21.55
CA ASP A 123 -10.56 2.67 22.47
C ASP A 123 -9.64 1.68 21.74
N MET A 124 -8.64 2.24 21.09
CA MET A 124 -7.60 1.48 20.41
C MET A 124 -6.34 2.32 20.32
N VAL A 125 -5.19 1.65 20.24
CA VAL A 125 -3.97 2.37 19.94
C VAL A 125 -3.97 2.76 18.46
N SER A 126 -3.82 4.05 18.22
CA SER A 126 -3.72 4.65 16.89
C SER A 126 -2.30 4.50 16.33
N PHE A 127 -2.15 4.72 15.03
CA PHE A 127 -0.84 4.91 14.42
C PHE A 127 -0.20 6.22 14.88
N GLY A 128 -0.90 7.35 14.78
CA GLY A 128 -0.28 8.67 14.97
C GLY A 128 -1.14 9.72 15.69
N GLN A 129 -2.19 9.34 16.43
CA GLN A 129 -3.06 10.31 17.10
C GLN A 129 -2.28 11.15 18.11
N LYS A 130 -2.36 12.48 17.98
CA LYS A 130 -1.75 13.40 18.95
C LYS A 130 -2.56 13.40 20.25
N ARG A 131 -1.87 13.58 21.37
CA ARG A 131 -2.51 13.78 22.68
C ARG A 131 -3.29 15.10 22.67
N ASP A 132 -4.53 15.07 23.16
CA ASP A 132 -5.28 16.29 23.43
C ASP A 132 -4.88 16.81 24.83
N PRO A 133 -4.14 17.94 24.93
CA PRO A 133 -3.70 18.48 26.21
C PRO A 133 -4.87 18.97 27.09
N CYS A 134 -6.04 19.26 26.52
CA CYS A 134 -7.22 19.69 27.26
C CYS A 134 -8.03 18.51 27.83
N LYS A 135 -7.88 17.30 27.28
CA LYS A 135 -8.48 16.05 27.80
C LYS A 135 -7.51 15.23 28.65
N SER A 136 -6.31 15.75 28.94
CA SER A 136 -5.36 15.09 29.82
C SER A 136 -5.90 15.05 31.25
N VAL A 137 -6.04 13.84 31.79
CA VAL A 137 -6.37 13.50 33.18
C VAL A 137 -7.87 13.58 33.54
N LEU A 138 -8.68 12.65 33.03
CA LEU A 138 -9.86 12.15 33.76
C LEU A 138 -10.34 10.80 33.21
N GLY A 139 -10.15 9.75 34.01
CA GLY A 139 -10.72 8.42 33.75
C GLY A 139 -9.78 7.30 34.17
N LYS A 140 -9.78 6.97 35.47
CA LYS A 140 -9.33 5.64 35.91
C LYS A 140 -10.08 4.60 35.08
N VAL A 141 -9.35 3.65 34.51
CA VAL A 141 -9.88 2.48 33.81
C VAL A 141 -10.97 1.84 34.68
N GLN A 142 -12.22 2.09 34.31
CA GLN A 142 -13.34 1.31 34.81
C GLN A 142 -13.30 0.04 33.97
N THR A 143 -12.96 -1.09 34.60
CA THR A 143 -13.10 -2.42 34.01
C THR A 143 -14.59 -2.69 33.81
N GLU A 144 -15.16 -2.07 32.78
CA GLU A 144 -16.42 -2.51 32.19
C GLU A 144 -16.09 -3.64 31.23
N PHE A 145 -17.00 -4.61 31.14
CA PHE A 145 -16.88 -5.75 30.24
C PHE A 145 -16.56 -5.26 28.82
N LEU A 146 -15.33 -5.47 28.35
CA LEU A 146 -15.01 -5.24 26.94
C LEU A 146 -15.86 -6.22 26.12
N PRO A 147 -16.81 -5.75 25.30
CA PRO A 147 -17.56 -6.63 24.42
C PRO A 147 -16.59 -7.36 23.49
N GLN A 148 -16.95 -8.58 23.08
CA GLN A 148 -16.15 -9.31 22.08
C GLN A 148 -15.98 -8.43 20.84
N PRO A 149 -14.77 -8.34 20.26
CA PRO A 149 -14.53 -7.49 19.12
C PRO A 149 -15.40 -7.92 17.95
N THR A 150 -16.17 -6.98 17.41
CA THR A 150 -16.91 -7.15 16.16
C THR A 150 -15.96 -6.96 14.97
N PRO A 151 -16.31 -7.45 13.77
CA PRO A 151 -15.52 -7.18 12.55
C PRO A 151 -15.27 -5.69 12.26
N SER A 152 -16.18 -4.81 12.69
CA SER A 152 -16.07 -3.36 12.51
C SER A 152 -15.35 -2.63 13.64
N SER A 153 -14.96 -3.31 14.73
CA SER A 153 -14.29 -2.71 15.91
C SER A 153 -12.79 -2.46 15.76
N LYS A 154 -12.20 -2.78 14.60
CA LYS A 154 -10.77 -2.62 14.32
C LYS A 154 -10.56 -1.82 13.04
N ASN A 155 -9.64 -0.87 13.03
CA ASN A 155 -9.24 -0.19 11.79
C ASN A 155 -8.14 -1.00 11.08
N ILE A 156 -8.52 -1.76 10.05
CA ILE A 156 -7.63 -2.58 9.23
C ILE A 156 -8.00 -2.29 7.78
N SER A 157 -7.21 -1.44 7.12
CA SER A 157 -7.58 -0.80 5.85
C SER A 157 -6.36 -0.35 5.04
N VAL A 158 -5.22 -1.07 5.14
CA VAL A 158 -3.98 -0.68 4.45
C VAL A 158 -3.87 -1.36 3.09
N THR A 159 -3.84 -2.69 3.07
CA THR A 159 -3.77 -3.51 1.86
C THR A 159 -4.90 -4.52 1.80
N LEU A 160 -5.16 -5.08 0.61
CA LEU A 160 -6.17 -6.10 0.37
C LEU A 160 -5.53 -7.34 -0.25
N SER A 161 -6.05 -8.50 0.11
CA SER A 161 -5.70 -9.79 -0.46
C SER A 161 -6.95 -10.60 -0.76
N ILE A 162 -7.04 -11.14 -1.96
CA ILE A 162 -8.01 -12.21 -2.25
C ILE A 162 -7.45 -13.57 -1.85
N ASN A 163 -8.36 -14.48 -1.47
CA ASN A 163 -8.07 -15.91 -1.33
C ASN A 163 -6.81 -16.18 -0.48
N VAL A 164 -6.70 -15.51 0.68
CA VAL A 164 -5.53 -15.66 1.56
C VAL A 164 -5.42 -17.13 1.99
N PRO A 165 -4.29 -17.79 1.73
CA PRO A 165 -4.16 -19.20 2.07
C PRO A 165 -4.12 -19.40 3.58
N GLY A 166 -4.65 -20.53 4.05
CA GLY A 166 -4.59 -20.97 5.45
C GLY A 166 -5.57 -20.30 6.42
N LEU A 167 -6.28 -19.23 6.03
CA LEU A 167 -7.27 -18.57 6.90
C LEU A 167 -8.69 -19.14 6.81
N ASP A 168 -9.04 -19.69 5.65
CA ASP A 168 -10.35 -20.27 5.40
C ASP A 168 -10.24 -21.76 5.04
N PRO A 169 -11.26 -22.58 5.35
CA PRO A 169 -11.34 -23.95 4.86
C PRO A 169 -11.24 -23.97 3.33
N LYS A 170 -10.47 -24.92 2.78
CA LYS A 170 -10.43 -25.08 1.34
C LYS A 170 -11.79 -25.52 0.79
N PRO A 171 -12.20 -24.99 -0.37
CA PRO A 171 -13.27 -25.60 -1.15
C PRO A 171 -12.93 -27.07 -1.47
N GLU A 172 -13.95 -27.93 -1.62
CA GLU A 172 -13.77 -29.33 -2.00
C GLU A 172 -13.11 -29.49 -3.38
N GLU A 173 -13.17 -28.45 -4.23
CA GLU A 173 -12.49 -28.40 -5.53
C GLU A 173 -11.17 -27.61 -5.45
N SER A 174 -10.11 -28.18 -6.04
CA SER A 174 -8.79 -27.57 -6.19
C SER A 174 -8.84 -26.41 -7.20
N ILE A 175 -9.35 -25.27 -6.78
CA ILE A 175 -9.32 -24.03 -7.58
C ILE A 175 -7.97 -23.35 -7.31
N SER A 176 -7.27 -22.99 -8.39
CA SER A 176 -6.06 -22.16 -8.32
C SER A 176 -6.35 -20.89 -7.51
N ARG A 177 -5.42 -20.48 -6.63
CA ARG A 177 -5.51 -19.19 -5.89
C ARG A 177 -5.78 -18.02 -6.84
N TRP A 178 -5.22 -18.11 -8.04
CA TRP A 178 -5.33 -17.16 -9.14
C TRP A 178 -6.11 -17.81 -10.29
N SER A 179 -7.39 -17.50 -10.41
CA SER A 179 -8.23 -17.93 -11.53
C SER A 179 -8.68 -16.71 -12.31
N ASP A 180 -9.84 -16.18 -11.98
CA ASP A 180 -10.41 -14.97 -12.55
C ASP A 180 -11.31 -14.26 -11.51
N SER A 181 -11.99 -13.19 -11.91
CA SER A 181 -12.89 -12.44 -11.05
C SER A 181 -14.07 -13.25 -10.51
N THR A 182 -14.41 -14.39 -11.12
CA THR A 182 -15.44 -15.31 -10.59
C THR A 182 -14.90 -16.21 -9.48
N GLY A 183 -13.57 -16.37 -9.40
CA GLY A 183 -12.87 -17.12 -8.35
C GLY A 183 -12.53 -16.32 -7.10
N ILE A 184 -13.07 -15.11 -6.92
CA ILE A 184 -12.92 -14.35 -5.67
C ILE A 184 -13.81 -15.00 -4.61
N GLN A 185 -13.22 -15.79 -3.72
CA GLN A 185 -13.93 -16.47 -2.64
C GLN A 185 -13.88 -15.67 -1.35
N THR A 186 -12.73 -15.05 -1.07
CA THR A 186 -12.48 -14.34 0.17
C THR A 186 -11.71 -13.07 -0.11
N LEU A 187 -12.00 -12.02 0.67
CA LEU A 187 -11.32 -10.73 0.62
C LEU A 187 -10.87 -10.38 2.03
N TYR A 188 -9.58 -10.10 2.21
CA TYR A 188 -9.00 -9.75 3.49
C TYR A 188 -8.30 -8.40 3.42
N ALA A 189 -8.68 -7.47 4.29
CA ALA A 189 -7.90 -6.28 4.57
C ALA A 189 -6.82 -6.58 5.61
N LYS A 190 -5.67 -5.92 5.45
CA LYS A 190 -4.49 -6.04 6.32
C LYS A 190 -3.99 -4.67 6.78
N THR A 191 -3.13 -4.69 7.77
CA THR A 191 -2.40 -3.52 8.32
C THR A 191 -1.01 -3.98 8.76
N ASP A 192 -0.18 -3.10 9.31
CA ASP A 192 1.21 -3.42 9.73
C ASP A 192 1.29 -4.10 11.12
N TYR A 193 0.20 -4.78 11.50
CA TYR A 193 0.06 -5.62 12.69
C TYR A 193 -0.38 -7.02 12.25
N ASN A 194 -0.30 -8.00 13.14
CA ASN A 194 -0.61 -9.40 12.81
C ASN A 194 -2.10 -9.72 12.56
N ALA A 195 -2.95 -8.72 12.31
CA ALA A 195 -4.40 -8.85 12.21
C ALA A 195 -4.91 -8.75 10.76
N PHE A 196 -6.00 -9.47 10.50
CA PHE A 196 -6.72 -9.49 9.24
C PHE A 196 -8.20 -9.17 9.49
N LYS A 197 -8.83 -8.46 8.55
CA LYS A 197 -10.28 -8.27 8.51
C LYS A 197 -10.86 -8.91 7.28
N LYS A 198 -11.74 -9.89 7.45
CA LYS A 198 -12.46 -10.52 6.35
C LYS A 198 -13.60 -9.59 5.92
N LEU A 199 -13.67 -9.30 4.64
CA LEU A 199 -14.72 -8.54 3.99
C LEU A 199 -15.52 -9.47 3.05
N ASP A 200 -16.82 -9.24 2.94
CA ASP A 200 -17.63 -9.83 1.88
C ASP A 200 -17.20 -9.22 0.52
N PRO A 201 -16.79 -10.03 -0.47
CA PRO A 201 -16.21 -9.50 -1.71
C PRO A 201 -17.14 -8.65 -2.57
N GLU A 202 -18.46 -8.75 -2.39
CA GLU A 202 -19.44 -8.02 -3.20
C GLU A 202 -19.97 -6.79 -2.45
N THR A 203 -20.44 -6.99 -1.22
CA THR A 203 -21.07 -5.96 -0.38
C THR A 203 -20.07 -5.13 0.43
N LEU A 204 -18.83 -5.60 0.55
CA LEU A 204 -17.74 -5.02 1.35
C LEU A 204 -18.03 -5.01 2.86
N GLU A 205 -19.01 -5.81 3.31
CA GLU A 205 -19.33 -5.96 4.72
C GLU A 205 -18.17 -6.58 5.49
N PRO A 206 -17.75 -6.01 6.62
CA PRO A 206 -16.81 -6.68 7.50
C PRO A 206 -17.52 -7.87 8.16
N ILE A 207 -17.06 -9.08 7.84
CA ILE A 207 -17.70 -10.35 8.22
C ILE A 207 -16.84 -11.23 9.14
N GLY A 208 -15.59 -10.84 9.41
CA GLY A 208 -14.74 -11.59 10.32
C GLY A 208 -13.44 -10.89 10.67
N LEU A 209 -12.81 -11.37 11.76
CA LEU A 209 -11.45 -11.02 12.14
C LEU A 209 -10.62 -12.29 12.24
N ALA A 210 -9.36 -12.19 11.84
CA ALA A 210 -8.36 -13.23 12.06
C ALA A 210 -7.04 -12.57 12.46
N THR A 211 -6.09 -13.37 12.95
CA THR A 211 -4.72 -12.95 13.21
C THR A 211 -3.76 -14.00 12.67
N GLN A 212 -2.47 -13.70 12.63
CA GLN A 212 -1.46 -14.68 12.23
C GLN A 212 -1.41 -15.90 13.17
N THR A 213 -1.97 -15.83 14.39
CA THR A 213 -2.11 -17.02 15.24
C THR A 213 -3.11 -18.05 14.69
N ASN A 214 -4.06 -17.63 13.85
CA ASN A 214 -4.92 -18.53 13.09
C ASN A 214 -4.15 -19.29 12.01
N LEU A 215 -3.03 -18.75 11.52
CA LEU A 215 -2.13 -19.40 10.56
C LEU A 215 -1.15 -20.34 11.26
N HIS A 216 -0.54 -19.89 12.36
CA HIS A 216 0.39 -20.68 13.16
C HIS A 216 0.51 -20.09 14.58
N PRO A 217 0.48 -20.92 15.65
CA PRO A 217 0.41 -20.43 17.05
C PRO A 217 1.60 -19.56 17.48
N GLU A 218 2.80 -19.78 16.92
CA GLU A 218 3.98 -18.95 17.21
C GLU A 218 3.97 -17.54 16.58
N LEU A 219 3.05 -17.25 15.66
CA LEU A 219 2.95 -15.94 15.01
C LEU A 219 2.10 -14.96 15.84
N SER A 220 2.42 -14.88 17.13
CA SER A 220 1.71 -14.07 18.13
C SER A 220 2.35 -12.69 18.35
N GLY A 221 3.41 -12.35 17.62
CA GLY A 221 4.05 -11.03 17.69
C GLY A 221 3.13 -9.93 17.19
N GLN A 222 3.38 -8.71 17.66
CA GLN A 222 2.50 -7.56 17.49
C GLN A 222 2.58 -6.98 16.07
N LEU A 223 3.77 -6.93 15.48
CA LEU A 223 4.02 -6.26 14.20
C LEU A 223 4.20 -7.25 13.05
N SER A 224 3.79 -6.84 11.86
CA SER A 224 3.96 -7.58 10.60
C SER A 224 3.90 -6.61 9.42
N GLY A 225 4.31 -7.02 8.22
CA GLY A 225 4.13 -6.19 7.03
C GLY A 225 2.71 -6.31 6.49
N SER A 226 2.08 -5.19 6.15
CA SER A 226 0.81 -5.21 5.41
C SER A 226 0.99 -5.76 3.98
N HIS A 227 2.17 -5.56 3.37
CA HIS A 227 2.54 -6.16 2.09
C HIS A 227 3.16 -7.54 2.27
N ALA A 228 2.35 -8.54 2.61
CA ALA A 228 2.72 -9.93 2.36
C ALA A 228 2.98 -10.14 0.86
N ARG A 229 3.99 -10.94 0.51
CA ARG A 229 4.36 -11.25 -0.88
C ARG A 229 3.91 -12.64 -1.26
N SER A 230 3.41 -12.81 -2.47
CA SER A 230 2.89 -14.05 -3.01
C SER A 230 3.74 -14.48 -4.17
N ASP A 231 4.09 -15.76 -4.20
CA ASP A 231 4.78 -16.32 -5.35
C ASP A 231 3.87 -16.25 -6.60
N PRO A 232 4.32 -15.67 -7.71
CA PRO A 232 3.52 -15.57 -8.92
C PRO A 232 3.25 -16.93 -9.59
N ILE A 233 4.05 -17.96 -9.28
CA ILE A 233 3.94 -19.31 -9.82
C ILE A 233 3.13 -20.21 -8.89
N THR A 234 3.51 -20.30 -7.61
CA THR A 234 2.88 -21.25 -6.67
C THR A 234 1.67 -20.67 -5.94
N GLY A 235 1.57 -19.34 -5.89
CA GLY A 235 0.59 -18.65 -5.05
C GLY A 235 0.90 -18.69 -3.56
N ASP A 236 2.00 -19.30 -3.11
CA ASP A 236 2.38 -19.31 -1.69
C ASP A 236 2.58 -17.88 -1.17
N MET A 237 2.12 -17.61 0.05
CA MET A 237 2.25 -16.29 0.69
C MET A 237 3.44 -16.27 1.67
N PHE A 238 4.19 -15.18 1.69
CA PHE A 238 5.34 -14.94 2.56
C PHE A 238 5.18 -13.63 3.31
N ASN A 239 5.49 -13.65 4.60
CA ASN A 239 5.52 -12.46 5.44
C ASN A 239 6.43 -12.70 6.65
N TYR A 240 6.52 -11.72 7.55
CA TYR A 240 7.18 -11.85 8.83
C TYR A 240 6.24 -11.54 9.99
N ASN A 241 6.56 -12.04 11.17
CA ASN A 241 5.94 -11.66 12.43
C ASN A 241 7.03 -11.19 13.39
N LEU A 242 6.84 -10.04 14.04
CA LEU A 242 7.79 -9.45 14.97
C LEU A 242 7.17 -9.42 16.37
N THR A 243 7.80 -10.14 17.30
CA THR A 243 7.51 -10.07 18.73
C THR A 243 8.35 -8.98 19.36
N LEU A 244 7.72 -7.95 19.94
CA LEU A 244 8.36 -6.96 20.79
C LEU A 244 8.44 -7.48 22.23
N GLY A 245 9.61 -7.34 22.84
CA GLY A 245 9.86 -7.82 24.20
C GLY A 245 11.35 -7.66 24.59
N PRO A 246 11.78 -8.25 25.71
CA PRO A 246 13.17 -8.17 26.17
C PRO A 246 14.18 -8.64 25.11
N ALA A 247 13.80 -9.64 24.31
CA ALA A 247 14.48 -10.05 23.09
C ALA A 247 13.49 -9.97 21.93
N CYS A 248 13.58 -8.90 21.13
CA CYS A 248 12.75 -8.75 19.94
C CYS A 248 13.11 -9.83 18.92
N THR A 249 12.10 -10.51 18.40
CA THR A 249 12.28 -11.71 17.58
C THR A 249 11.47 -11.62 16.29
N TYR A 250 12.14 -11.79 15.16
CA TYR A 250 11.52 -11.92 13.85
C TYR A 250 11.29 -13.40 13.53
N ARG A 251 10.10 -13.70 12.99
CA ARG A 251 9.74 -15.00 12.42
C ARG A 251 9.31 -14.79 10.98
N VAL A 252 10.12 -15.24 10.02
CA VAL A 252 9.77 -15.21 8.60
C VAL A 252 9.08 -16.52 8.26
N PHE A 253 7.92 -16.44 7.60
CA PHE A 253 7.08 -17.61 7.38
C PHE A 253 6.52 -17.67 5.96
N ARG A 254 6.12 -18.88 5.57
CA ARG A 254 5.37 -19.20 4.35
C ARG A 254 4.01 -19.75 4.74
N VAL A 255 2.96 -19.39 4.01
CA VAL A 255 1.69 -20.11 3.99
C VAL A 255 1.50 -20.70 2.60
N SER A 256 1.40 -22.02 2.52
CA SER A 256 1.26 -22.68 1.22
C SER A 256 -0.13 -22.45 0.64
N ALA A 257 -0.21 -22.01 -0.61
CA ALA A 257 -1.50 -21.90 -1.30
C ALA A 257 -2.12 -23.26 -1.60
N SER A 258 -1.27 -24.26 -1.91
CA SER A 258 -1.74 -25.59 -2.27
C SER A 258 -2.15 -26.43 -1.06
N THR A 259 -1.57 -26.23 0.14
CA THR A 259 -1.92 -27.00 1.35
C THR A 259 -2.68 -26.20 2.40
N GLY A 260 -2.52 -24.87 2.44
CA GLY A 260 -2.99 -24.02 3.54
C GLY A 260 -2.08 -24.08 4.78
N GLU A 261 -1.01 -24.87 4.73
CA GLU A 261 -0.08 -25.07 5.84
C GLU A 261 0.88 -23.90 5.99
N THR A 262 1.10 -23.48 7.23
CA THR A 262 2.06 -22.44 7.58
C THR A 262 3.37 -23.05 8.07
N THR A 263 4.49 -22.62 7.48
CA THR A 263 5.85 -23.03 7.87
C THR A 263 6.65 -21.81 8.30
N ILE A 264 7.26 -21.85 9.49
CA ILE A 264 8.26 -20.86 9.90
C ILE A 264 9.58 -21.22 9.23
N LEU A 265 10.09 -20.32 8.38
CA LEU A 265 11.30 -20.52 7.60
C LEU A 265 12.55 -20.10 8.37
N ALA A 266 12.46 -19.01 9.14
CA ALA A 266 13.56 -18.53 9.98
C ALA A 266 13.03 -17.81 11.21
N THR A 267 13.74 -17.98 12.33
CA THR A 267 13.51 -17.26 13.59
C THR A 267 14.83 -16.68 14.06
N PHE A 268 14.92 -15.37 14.24
CA PHE A 268 16.15 -14.72 14.67
C PHE A 268 15.87 -13.43 15.46
N PRO A 269 16.74 -13.09 16.44
CA PRO A 269 16.69 -11.79 17.10
C PRO A 269 17.29 -10.72 16.18
N ALA A 270 16.68 -9.55 16.16
CA ALA A 270 17.20 -8.37 15.47
C ALA A 270 16.63 -7.09 16.10
N THR A 271 17.24 -5.95 15.77
CA THR A 271 16.70 -4.63 16.16
C THR A 271 15.28 -4.49 15.61
N PRO A 272 14.27 -4.26 16.45
CA PRO A 272 12.91 -4.08 15.99
C PRO A 272 12.80 -2.78 15.19
N ALA A 273 12.08 -2.83 14.08
CA ALA A 273 11.80 -1.67 13.24
C ALA A 273 10.38 -1.76 12.69
N TYR A 274 9.82 -0.61 12.34
CA TYR A 274 8.61 -0.50 11.57
C TYR A 274 8.89 -0.87 10.10
N LEU A 275 8.45 -2.07 9.70
CA LEU A 275 8.60 -2.57 8.33
C LEU A 275 7.22 -2.75 7.70
N HIS A 276 7.03 -2.16 6.54
CA HIS A 276 5.77 -2.17 5.82
C HIS A 276 5.70 -3.28 4.76
N SER A 277 6.86 -3.68 4.21
CA SER A 277 6.96 -4.65 3.12
C SER A 277 8.24 -5.49 3.19
N LEU A 278 8.28 -6.55 2.39
CA LEU A 278 9.43 -7.44 2.18
C LEU A 278 9.59 -7.77 0.70
N LEU A 279 10.73 -8.34 0.32
CA LEU A 279 11.02 -8.77 -1.05
C LEU A 279 11.06 -10.30 -1.13
N ILE A 280 10.72 -10.81 -2.31
CA ILE A 280 11.01 -12.20 -2.69
C ILE A 280 11.77 -12.22 -4.01
N THR A 281 12.71 -13.14 -4.12
CA THR A 281 13.25 -13.62 -5.40
C THR A 281 12.68 -15.00 -5.68
N GLU A 282 13.12 -15.63 -6.76
CA GLU A 282 12.77 -17.03 -7.04
C GLU A 282 13.11 -17.93 -5.84
N ASP A 283 14.28 -17.76 -5.22
CA ASP A 283 14.83 -18.69 -4.23
C ASP A 283 14.87 -18.15 -2.79
N HIS A 284 14.66 -16.85 -2.61
CA HIS A 284 14.90 -16.17 -1.32
C HIS A 284 13.77 -15.23 -0.92
N ILE A 285 13.61 -15.04 0.38
CA ILE A 285 12.95 -13.88 0.98
C ILE A 285 14.03 -12.92 1.44
N VAL A 286 13.85 -11.63 1.21
CA VAL A 286 14.75 -10.58 1.70
C VAL A 286 13.96 -9.63 2.59
N LEU A 287 14.30 -9.65 3.88
CA LEU A 287 13.73 -8.75 4.88
C LEU A 287 14.77 -7.68 5.23
N CYS A 288 14.53 -6.43 4.83
CA CYS A 288 15.39 -5.31 5.19
C CYS A 288 14.88 -4.63 6.45
N VAL A 289 15.69 -4.62 7.50
CA VAL A 289 15.52 -3.75 8.67
C VAL A 289 16.15 -2.40 8.32
N TRP A 290 15.33 -1.48 7.80
CA TRP A 290 15.70 -0.08 7.56
C TRP A 290 15.52 0.77 8.82
N ASN A 291 16.01 2.02 8.78
CA ASN A 291 16.08 2.91 9.95
C ASN A 291 14.73 3.55 10.30
N ALA A 292 13.79 2.72 10.72
CA ALA A 292 12.61 3.11 11.49
C ALA A 292 12.56 2.24 12.75
N HIS A 293 13.67 2.23 13.50
CA HIS A 293 13.82 1.42 14.71
C HIS A 293 12.75 1.76 15.74
N VAL A 294 12.26 0.76 16.46
CA VAL A 294 11.16 0.89 17.42
C VAL A 294 11.69 0.70 18.84
N ASN A 295 11.29 1.57 19.76
CA ASN A 295 11.51 1.32 21.19
C ASN A 295 10.57 0.21 21.70
N PRO A 296 11.08 -0.95 22.15
CA PRO A 296 10.24 -2.08 22.55
C PRO A 296 9.55 -1.88 23.92
N GLN A 297 9.86 -0.81 24.67
CA GLN A 297 9.26 -0.53 25.98
C GLN A 297 7.79 -0.06 25.89
N GLY A 298 7.19 -0.09 24.70
CA GLY A 298 5.80 0.26 24.46
C GLY A 298 5.59 1.76 24.25
N PHE A 299 4.37 2.10 23.86
CA PHE A 299 3.88 3.46 23.60
C PHE A 299 2.49 3.56 24.23
N ASP A 300 2.18 4.70 24.83
CA ASP A 300 0.96 4.85 25.63
C ASP A 300 -0.27 5.21 24.77
N PHE A 301 -0.07 5.95 23.66
CA PHE A 301 -1.18 6.54 22.89
C PHE A 301 -1.10 6.33 21.37
N SER A 302 0.09 6.38 20.77
CA SER A 302 0.26 6.19 19.32
C SER A 302 1.54 5.45 18.99
N PHE A 303 1.51 4.61 17.95
CA PHE A 303 2.67 3.87 17.49
C PHE A 303 3.83 4.79 17.04
N MET A 304 3.52 5.99 16.54
CA MET A 304 4.51 7.01 16.20
C MET A 304 5.43 7.40 17.36
N GLU A 305 4.97 7.32 18.62
CA GLU A 305 5.82 7.58 19.81
C GLU A 305 6.93 6.52 19.97
N ALA A 306 6.76 5.34 19.37
CA ALA A 306 7.70 4.23 19.45
C ALA A 306 8.79 4.29 18.36
N ILE A 307 8.51 4.94 17.22
CA ILE A 307 9.46 5.05 16.12
C ILE A 307 10.55 6.05 16.51
N LEU A 308 11.78 5.56 16.60
CA LEU A 308 12.96 6.37 16.89
C LEU A 308 13.34 7.20 15.65
N PRO A 309 13.89 8.42 15.86
CA PRO A 309 14.49 9.18 14.78
C PRO A 309 15.55 8.35 14.04
N THR A 310 15.71 8.63 12.75
CA THR A 310 16.74 7.93 11.98
C THR A 310 18.13 8.24 12.53
N ASP A 311 18.93 7.19 12.76
CA ASP A 311 20.34 7.30 13.11
C ASP A 311 21.20 6.91 11.90
N PRO A 312 21.78 7.88 11.17
CA PRO A 312 22.59 7.59 9.98
C PRO A 312 23.84 6.75 10.24
N SER A 313 24.27 6.63 11.51
CA SER A 313 25.40 5.79 11.89
C SER A 313 25.05 4.29 11.97
N GLN A 314 23.75 3.96 12.06
CA GLN A 314 23.28 2.59 12.06
C GLN A 314 22.95 2.13 10.63
N PRO A 315 23.53 1.02 10.16
CA PRO A 315 23.25 0.49 8.84
C PRO A 315 21.81 -0.02 8.76
N ALA A 316 21.26 -0.02 7.55
CA ALA A 316 20.12 -0.88 7.26
C ALA A 316 20.64 -2.31 7.08
N VAL A 317 19.94 -3.29 7.67
CA VAL A 317 20.37 -4.69 7.71
C VAL A 317 19.43 -5.56 6.89
N TRP A 318 19.96 -6.28 5.91
CA TRP A 318 19.21 -7.13 4.99
C TRP A 318 19.40 -8.60 5.36
N TYR A 319 18.33 -9.25 5.80
CA TYR A 319 18.30 -10.67 6.10
C TYR A 319 17.83 -11.44 4.87
N VAL A 320 18.62 -12.42 4.42
CA VAL A 320 18.30 -13.28 3.27
C VAL A 320 17.94 -14.67 3.79
N ILE A 321 16.70 -15.09 3.55
CA ILE A 321 16.14 -16.35 4.02
C ILE A 321 15.88 -17.24 2.81
N ASP A 322 16.34 -18.49 2.86
CA ASP A 322 16.00 -19.51 1.87
C ASP A 322 14.53 -19.90 1.97
N ARG A 323 13.78 -19.82 0.85
CA ARG A 323 12.34 -20.13 0.81
C ARG A 323 11.99 -21.45 0.12
N LYS A 324 12.98 -22.15 -0.44
CA LYS A 324 12.77 -23.42 -1.18
C LYS A 324 13.32 -24.66 -0.48
N HIS A 325 14.45 -24.57 0.22
CA HIS A 325 15.25 -25.73 0.63
C HIS A 325 15.32 -25.95 2.16
N GLY A 326 14.67 -25.09 2.95
CA GLY A 326 14.65 -25.19 4.41
C GLY A 326 15.97 -24.83 5.08
N LYS A 327 16.79 -23.97 4.46
CA LYS A 327 18.10 -23.58 5.01
C LYS A 327 18.01 -22.43 6.04
N GLY A 328 16.84 -21.83 6.19
CA GLY A 328 16.60 -20.72 7.12
C GLY A 328 17.32 -19.44 6.71
N LEU A 329 17.78 -18.66 7.69
CA LEU A 329 18.57 -17.45 7.46
C LEU A 329 19.94 -17.83 6.90
N ILE A 330 20.20 -17.48 5.64
CA ILE A 330 21.42 -17.88 4.93
C ILE A 330 22.48 -16.78 4.87
N ALA A 331 22.09 -15.51 4.93
CA ALA A 331 23.04 -14.38 4.90
C ALA A 331 22.45 -13.11 5.51
N THR A 332 23.36 -12.24 5.95
CA THR A 332 23.07 -10.88 6.40
C THR A 332 23.90 -9.89 5.59
N TYR A 333 23.31 -8.78 5.15
CA TYR A 333 24.03 -7.68 4.50
C TYR A 333 23.78 -6.36 5.21
N GLU A 334 24.72 -5.43 5.10
CA GLU A 334 24.58 -4.07 5.60
C GLU A 334 24.68 -3.06 4.44
N SER A 335 23.83 -2.04 4.47
CA SER A 335 23.91 -0.89 3.57
C SER A 335 23.88 0.43 4.37
N PRO A 336 24.24 1.57 3.75
CA PRO A 336 24.02 2.87 4.39
C PRO A 336 22.58 3.05 4.86
N ALA A 337 22.39 3.86 5.88
CA ALA A 337 21.09 4.16 6.46
C ALA A 337 20.09 4.69 5.44
N PHE A 338 18.85 4.19 5.52
CA PHE A 338 17.69 4.71 4.79
C PHE A 338 16.38 4.28 5.45
N PHE A 339 15.26 4.83 4.98
CA PHE A 339 13.90 4.39 5.28
C PHE A 339 13.17 4.00 3.99
N SER A 340 12.23 3.07 4.08
CA SER A 340 11.37 2.67 2.97
C SER A 340 10.01 2.20 3.49
N PHE A 341 8.95 2.53 2.76
CA PHE A 341 7.68 1.82 2.89
C PHE A 341 7.64 0.65 1.91
N HIS A 342 7.83 0.96 0.63
CA HIS A 342 7.56 0.04 -0.46
C HIS A 342 8.83 -0.50 -1.08
N THR A 343 8.99 -1.81 -0.93
CA THR A 343 9.83 -2.62 -1.80
C THR A 343 9.14 -2.77 -3.17
N VAL A 344 9.92 -2.86 -4.25
CA VAL A 344 9.40 -2.91 -5.63
C VAL A 344 9.48 -4.33 -6.19
N ASN A 345 10.69 -4.85 -6.37
CA ASN A 345 10.94 -6.19 -6.91
C ASN A 345 12.35 -6.65 -6.54
N ALA A 346 12.61 -7.96 -6.59
CA ALA A 346 13.96 -8.49 -6.47
C ALA A 346 14.14 -9.75 -7.32
N TRP A 347 15.34 -9.98 -7.84
CA TRP A 347 15.68 -11.15 -8.65
C TRP A 347 17.15 -11.54 -8.47
N LEU A 348 17.52 -12.68 -9.06
CA LEU A 348 18.90 -13.16 -9.07
C LEU A 348 19.59 -12.81 -10.40
N GLU A 349 20.85 -12.38 -10.34
CA GLU A 349 21.73 -12.23 -11.50
C GLU A 349 23.08 -12.88 -11.22
N PRO A 350 23.83 -13.36 -12.24
CA PRO A 350 25.22 -13.77 -12.06
C PRO A 350 26.03 -12.64 -11.43
N SER A 351 26.91 -12.97 -10.49
CA SER A 351 27.71 -11.97 -9.78
C SER A 351 28.69 -11.27 -10.73
N ASN A 352 28.83 -9.95 -10.54
CA ASN A 352 29.80 -9.15 -11.27
C ASN A 352 31.26 -9.53 -10.94
N GLU A 353 31.51 -10.07 -9.74
CA GLU A 353 32.84 -10.45 -9.27
C GLU A 353 33.20 -11.89 -9.66
N ASN A 354 32.25 -12.82 -9.49
CA ASN A 354 32.40 -14.23 -9.84
C ASN A 354 31.11 -14.75 -10.51
N PRO A 355 31.07 -14.91 -11.85
CA PRO A 355 29.87 -15.38 -12.55
C PRO A 355 29.37 -16.78 -12.17
N ALA A 356 30.13 -17.55 -11.37
CA ALA A 356 29.67 -18.82 -10.79
C ALA A 356 28.81 -18.62 -9.51
N GLU A 357 28.78 -17.41 -8.97
CA GLU A 357 27.95 -16.99 -7.84
C GLU A 357 26.78 -16.13 -8.32
N MET A 358 25.77 -15.96 -7.47
CA MET A 358 24.59 -15.15 -7.77
C MET A 358 24.52 -13.94 -6.84
N ASP A 359 24.17 -12.78 -7.38
CA ASP A 359 23.79 -11.60 -6.63
C ASP A 359 22.27 -11.52 -6.53
N ILE A 360 21.76 -10.97 -5.42
CA ILE A 360 20.38 -10.47 -5.38
C ILE A 360 20.41 -9.01 -5.82
N VAL A 361 19.56 -8.67 -6.78
CA VAL A 361 19.22 -7.28 -7.12
C VAL A 361 17.87 -6.96 -6.48
N ALA A 362 17.79 -5.82 -5.79
CA ALA A 362 16.63 -5.43 -5.01
C ALA A 362 16.27 -3.95 -5.25
N ASP A 363 15.06 -3.70 -5.73
CA ASP A 363 14.56 -2.36 -5.97
C ASP A 363 13.59 -1.92 -4.87
N VAL A 364 13.77 -0.69 -4.39
CA VAL A 364 12.95 -0.10 -3.31
C VAL A 364 12.66 1.38 -3.57
N VAL A 365 11.58 1.89 -2.97
CA VAL A 365 11.34 3.33 -2.83
C VAL A 365 12.01 3.81 -1.55
N ARG A 366 13.11 4.56 -1.72
CA ARG A 366 13.99 5.00 -0.63
C ARG A 366 13.67 6.43 -0.21
N ALA A 367 13.45 6.65 1.08
CA ALA A 367 13.65 7.94 1.73
C ALA A 367 14.99 7.94 2.49
N ASP A 368 15.58 9.11 2.69
CA ASP A 368 16.73 9.25 3.60
C ASP A 368 16.28 9.27 5.07
N SER A 369 15.00 9.64 5.23
CA SER A 369 14.20 9.96 6.41
C SER A 369 13.15 8.96 6.91
N SER A 370 13.18 8.45 8.15
CA SER A 370 11.93 8.02 8.81
C SER A 370 11.01 9.19 9.15
N GLU A 371 11.54 10.43 9.17
CA GLU A 371 10.73 11.66 9.26
C GLU A 371 9.75 11.82 8.08
N PHE A 372 9.92 11.07 6.99
CA PHE A 372 8.90 10.99 5.94
C PHE A 372 7.53 10.55 6.51
N VAL A 373 7.50 9.65 7.49
CA VAL A 373 6.25 9.22 8.16
C VAL A 373 5.60 10.42 8.89
N GLN A 374 6.39 11.26 9.54
CA GLN A 374 5.90 12.47 10.23
C GLN A 374 5.37 13.54 9.25
N SER A 375 5.72 13.47 7.97
CA SER A 375 5.14 14.38 6.98
C SER A 375 3.66 14.06 6.67
N LEU A 376 3.17 12.88 7.08
CA LEU A 376 1.84 12.37 6.75
C LEU A 376 0.76 12.70 7.79
N TYR A 377 1.01 13.67 8.68
CA TYR A 377 -0.03 14.28 9.50
C TYR A 377 -0.96 15.16 8.67
N TYR A 378 -2.26 15.15 8.97
CA TYR A 378 -3.25 15.92 8.22
C TYR A 378 -2.95 17.42 8.18
N GLU A 379 -2.36 17.97 9.25
CA GLU A 379 -1.93 19.38 9.30
C GLU A 379 -0.89 19.75 8.24
N ASN A 380 -0.16 18.77 7.70
CA ASN A 380 0.84 18.94 6.63
C ASN A 380 0.27 18.63 5.23
N LEU A 381 -0.87 17.95 5.17
CA LEU A 381 -1.43 17.37 3.95
C LEU A 381 -2.70 18.08 3.45
N ILE A 382 -3.52 18.66 4.31
CA ILE A 382 -4.77 19.33 3.90
C ILE A 382 -4.42 20.69 3.28
N SER A 383 -4.63 20.80 1.98
CA SER A 383 -4.17 21.91 1.14
C SER A 383 -4.71 23.28 1.55
N SER A 384 -5.88 23.33 2.21
CA SER A 384 -6.45 24.59 2.71
C SER A 384 -5.79 25.12 3.98
N LEU A 385 -5.12 24.27 4.76
CA LEU A 385 -4.56 24.65 6.04
C LEU A 385 -3.29 25.49 5.89
N ASP A 386 -3.18 26.56 6.68
CA ASP A 386 -1.97 27.38 6.75
C ASP A 386 -0.75 26.58 7.22
N THR A 387 -0.96 25.59 8.09
CA THR A 387 0.09 24.67 8.54
C THR A 387 0.65 23.86 7.37
N ALA A 388 -0.20 23.36 6.47
CA ALA A 388 0.22 22.60 5.31
C ALA A 388 0.98 23.50 4.33
N LYS A 389 0.45 24.70 4.05
CA LYS A 389 1.13 25.71 3.22
C LYS A 389 2.50 26.08 3.79
N ALA A 390 2.62 26.22 5.11
CA ALA A 390 3.88 26.53 5.78
C ALA A 390 4.86 25.35 5.77
N PHE A 391 4.37 24.12 5.93
CA PHE A 391 5.16 22.90 5.84
C PHE A 391 5.76 22.73 4.45
N GLN A 392 4.95 22.84 3.39
CA GLN A 392 5.44 22.67 2.01
C GLN A 392 6.50 23.72 1.63
N LYS A 393 6.42 24.96 2.16
CA LYS A 393 7.46 25.98 1.95
C LYS A 393 8.82 25.63 2.57
N LYS A 394 8.82 24.79 3.62
CA LYS A 394 10.04 24.34 4.33
C LYS A 394 10.54 22.98 3.85
N ARG A 395 9.70 22.23 3.14
CA ARG A 395 10.00 20.88 2.68
C ARG A 395 11.19 20.90 1.72
N ASP A 396 12.23 20.16 2.05
CA ASP A 396 13.42 20.00 1.22
C ASP A 396 13.56 18.55 0.68
N ASN A 397 14.72 18.21 0.15
CA ASN A 397 14.99 16.89 -0.41
C ASN A 397 14.98 15.74 0.62
N SER A 398 15.05 16.01 1.92
CA SER A 398 15.01 14.97 2.96
C SER A 398 13.65 14.28 3.07
N PHE A 399 12.57 14.98 2.67
CA PHE A 399 11.19 14.46 2.60
C PHE A 399 10.81 13.89 1.23
N ARG A 400 11.77 13.77 0.31
CA ARG A 400 11.54 13.19 -1.01
C ARG A 400 12.03 11.76 -1.04
N THR A 401 11.29 10.91 -1.73
CA THR A 401 11.68 9.54 -2.01
C THR A 401 12.42 9.44 -3.34
N SER A 402 13.16 8.35 -3.56
CA SER A 402 13.76 8.02 -4.85
C SER A 402 13.60 6.54 -5.12
N TYR A 403 13.52 6.18 -6.40
CA TYR A 403 13.64 4.79 -6.80
C TYR A 403 15.11 4.38 -6.69
N THR A 404 15.41 3.31 -5.95
CA THR A 404 16.80 2.91 -5.67
C THR A 404 16.99 1.41 -5.89
N ARG A 405 18.02 1.06 -6.68
CA ARG A 405 18.46 -0.31 -6.92
C ARG A 405 19.63 -0.65 -6.01
N PHE A 406 19.47 -1.70 -5.23
CA PHE A 406 20.52 -2.32 -4.41
C PHE A 406 21.00 -3.62 -5.03
N ARG A 407 22.27 -3.95 -4.74
CA ARG A 407 22.89 -5.23 -5.07
C ARG A 407 23.50 -5.86 -3.84
N LEU A 408 23.12 -7.10 -3.56
CA LEU A 408 23.59 -7.95 -2.46
C LEU A 408 24.46 -9.05 -3.10
N PRO A 409 25.80 -8.90 -3.09
CA PRO A 409 26.67 -9.72 -3.91
C PRO A 409 26.89 -11.13 -3.34
N ALA A 410 27.03 -12.12 -4.22
CA ALA A 410 27.52 -13.47 -3.90
C ALA A 410 26.73 -14.17 -2.78
N VAL A 411 25.43 -14.33 -2.97
CA VAL A 411 24.53 -14.98 -2.00
C VAL A 411 24.98 -16.42 -1.75
N PRO A 412 25.26 -16.78 -0.48
CA PRO A 412 25.82 -18.08 -0.16
C PRO A 412 24.75 -19.17 -0.27
N SER A 413 25.16 -20.36 -0.70
CA SER A 413 24.26 -21.52 -0.79
C SER A 413 23.97 -22.19 0.57
N THR A 414 24.69 -21.80 1.63
CA THR A 414 24.59 -22.32 2.99
C THR A 414 24.69 -21.17 3.99
N PRO A 415 24.19 -21.31 5.23
CA PRO A 415 24.28 -20.27 6.24
C PRO A 415 25.68 -19.67 6.40
N TYR A 416 25.76 -18.35 6.31
CA TYR A 416 26.97 -17.55 6.45
C TYR A 416 26.76 -16.52 7.56
N THR A 417 27.69 -16.43 8.50
CA THR A 417 27.51 -15.70 9.76
C THR A 417 27.98 -14.25 9.72
N GLU A 418 28.99 -13.94 8.90
CA GLU A 418 29.55 -12.58 8.84
C GLU A 418 28.70 -11.67 7.96
N PRO A 419 28.40 -10.43 8.39
CA PRO A 419 27.70 -9.48 7.54
C PRO A 419 28.48 -9.16 6.26
N LYS A 420 27.79 -9.23 5.12
CA LYS A 420 28.30 -8.78 3.82
C LYS A 420 27.85 -7.35 3.54
N LYS A 421 28.34 -6.72 2.47
CA LYS A 421 27.95 -5.35 2.11
C LYS A 421 26.91 -5.36 0.98
N ALA A 422 25.75 -4.76 1.22
CA ALA A 422 24.82 -4.38 0.17
C ALA A 422 25.21 -3.00 -0.39
N THR A 423 25.18 -2.85 -1.71
CA THR A 423 25.61 -1.61 -2.39
C THR A 423 24.46 -0.99 -3.15
N VAL A 424 24.40 0.34 -3.20
CA VAL A 424 23.49 1.07 -4.10
C VAL A 424 24.10 1.04 -5.49
N GLU A 425 23.40 0.42 -6.44
CA GLU A 425 23.81 0.40 -7.85
C GLU A 425 23.50 1.76 -8.51
N TRP A 426 22.29 2.27 -8.29
CA TRP A 426 21.85 3.60 -8.69
C TRP A 426 20.58 4.04 -7.97
N SER A 427 20.33 5.35 -7.96
CA SER A 427 19.13 5.97 -7.38
C SER A 427 18.69 7.15 -8.24
N VAL A 428 17.41 7.18 -8.63
CA VAL A 428 16.87 8.15 -9.60
C VAL A 428 15.48 8.65 -9.20
N CYS A 429 14.95 9.61 -9.96
CA CYS A 429 13.62 10.17 -9.79
C CYS A 429 13.36 10.87 -8.43
N LYS A 430 14.41 11.32 -7.71
CA LYS A 430 14.27 12.08 -6.46
C LYS A 430 13.39 13.34 -6.62
N SER A 431 13.47 14.02 -7.76
CA SER A 431 12.61 15.17 -8.09
C SER A 431 11.15 14.81 -8.33
N LEU A 432 10.86 13.56 -8.68
CA LEU A 432 9.50 13.04 -8.81
C LEU A 432 8.93 12.53 -7.49
N SER A 433 9.80 12.17 -6.54
CA SER A 433 9.43 11.61 -5.24
C SER A 433 8.40 10.49 -5.37
N PRO A 434 8.76 9.37 -6.05
CA PRO A 434 7.81 8.30 -6.34
C PRO A 434 7.40 7.54 -5.08
N GLU A 435 6.17 7.07 -5.04
CA GLU A 435 5.64 6.21 -3.99
C GLU A 435 4.51 5.33 -4.52
N LEU A 436 4.06 4.34 -3.74
CA LEU A 436 3.07 3.33 -4.16
C LEU A 436 3.44 2.68 -5.52
N PRO A 437 4.63 2.06 -5.63
CA PRO A 437 5.13 1.52 -6.88
C PRO A 437 4.36 0.26 -7.29
N THR A 438 4.11 0.14 -8.59
CA THR A 438 3.55 -1.06 -9.23
C THR A 438 4.35 -1.43 -10.48
N LEU A 439 4.20 -2.66 -10.94
CA LEU A 439 4.81 -3.18 -12.15
C LEU A 439 3.93 -4.28 -12.74
N ASN A 440 4.32 -4.82 -13.89
CA ASN A 440 3.61 -5.96 -14.49
C ASN A 440 3.74 -7.20 -13.60
N PRO A 441 2.65 -7.75 -13.03
CA PRO A 441 2.72 -8.85 -12.08
C PRO A 441 3.36 -10.12 -12.66
N LYS A 442 3.44 -10.26 -13.99
CA LYS A 442 4.11 -11.39 -14.67
C LYS A 442 5.64 -11.38 -14.52
N ILE A 443 6.25 -10.26 -14.12
CA ILE A 443 7.72 -10.08 -14.03
C ILE A 443 8.20 -10.05 -12.57
N VAL A 444 7.31 -10.25 -11.60
CA VAL A 444 7.69 -10.38 -10.19
C VAL A 444 8.70 -11.52 -10.04
N THR A 445 9.73 -11.32 -9.23
CA THR A 445 10.89 -12.21 -9.06
C THR A 445 11.86 -12.30 -10.25
N GLN A 446 11.58 -11.58 -11.33
CA GLN A 446 12.41 -11.52 -12.54
C GLN A 446 12.91 -10.09 -12.78
N LYS A 447 13.92 -9.95 -13.64
CA LYS A 447 14.41 -8.65 -14.07
C LYS A 447 13.32 -7.90 -14.83
N HIS A 448 12.98 -6.69 -14.38
CA HIS A 448 12.00 -5.81 -15.01
C HIS A 448 12.65 -4.54 -15.58
N ARG A 449 11.95 -3.89 -16.51
CA ARG A 449 12.33 -2.62 -17.11
C ARG A 449 11.41 -1.47 -16.71
N TYR A 450 10.13 -1.70 -16.43
CA TYR A 450 9.16 -0.63 -16.22
C TYR A 450 8.53 -0.68 -14.83
N VAL A 451 8.51 0.49 -14.19
CA VAL A 451 7.84 0.70 -12.90
C VAL A 451 6.94 1.91 -12.98
N TYR A 452 5.76 1.81 -12.38
CA TYR A 452 4.78 2.88 -12.27
C TYR A 452 4.65 3.31 -10.82
N ALA A 453 4.42 4.58 -10.56
CA ALA A 453 4.28 5.10 -9.19
C ALA A 453 3.48 6.40 -9.21
N VAL A 454 2.84 6.76 -8.10
CA VAL A 454 2.38 8.15 -7.92
C VAL A 454 3.57 9.06 -7.60
N THR A 455 3.43 10.36 -7.87
CA THR A 455 4.47 11.35 -7.62
C THR A 455 4.08 12.37 -6.55
N PHE A 456 5.07 12.78 -5.75
CA PHE A 456 4.98 13.83 -4.73
C PHE A 456 5.93 14.98 -5.11
N ARG A 457 5.75 15.56 -6.31
CA ARG A 457 6.67 16.59 -6.88
C ARG A 457 6.66 17.89 -6.08
N GLY A 458 5.60 18.14 -5.33
CA GLY A 458 5.37 19.38 -4.58
C GLY A 458 4.41 20.34 -5.29
N GLU A 459 3.72 19.88 -6.33
CA GLU A 459 2.63 20.64 -6.96
C GLU A 459 1.36 20.56 -6.07
N SER A 460 1.16 19.41 -5.42
CA SER A 460 0.16 19.17 -4.38
C SER A 460 0.83 18.93 -3.02
N THR A 461 0.05 18.96 -1.94
CA THR A 461 0.50 18.55 -0.60
C THR A 461 0.54 17.03 -0.40
N LEU A 462 -0.08 16.24 -1.29
CA LEU A 462 -0.02 14.77 -1.31
C LEU A 462 0.47 14.26 -2.68
N THR A 463 -0.40 13.70 -3.53
CA THR A 463 -0.04 13.20 -4.87
C THR A 463 -0.41 14.19 -5.98
N ASP A 464 0.41 14.26 -7.02
CA ASP A 464 0.25 15.22 -8.12
C ASP A 464 0.48 14.65 -9.54
N GLY A 465 0.64 13.34 -9.67
CA GLY A 465 0.88 12.69 -10.95
C GLY A 465 1.14 11.19 -10.83
N ILE A 466 1.25 10.56 -12.00
CA ILE A 466 1.65 9.16 -12.16
C ILE A 466 2.88 9.15 -13.06
N MET A 467 3.96 8.52 -12.61
CA MET A 467 5.16 8.31 -13.42
C MET A 467 5.23 6.90 -13.98
N LYS A 468 5.94 6.78 -15.09
CA LYS A 468 6.49 5.52 -15.61
C LYS A 468 8.00 5.67 -15.69
N LEU A 469 8.75 4.87 -14.95
CA LEU A 469 10.20 4.78 -15.01
C LEU A 469 10.60 3.65 -15.95
N ASP A 470 11.50 3.94 -16.89
CA ASP A 470 12.27 2.95 -17.64
C ASP A 470 13.61 2.73 -16.92
N CYS A 471 13.79 1.59 -16.27
CA CYS A 471 14.95 1.25 -15.43
C CYS A 471 16.25 1.04 -16.24
N ASP A 472 16.16 0.76 -17.54
CA ASP A 472 17.33 0.60 -18.39
C ASP A 472 17.91 1.96 -18.78
N THR A 473 17.04 2.91 -19.13
CA THR A 473 17.45 4.27 -19.56
C THR A 473 17.45 5.29 -18.42
N GLN A 474 16.83 4.93 -17.29
CA GLN A 474 16.60 5.78 -16.11
C GLN A 474 15.80 7.06 -16.41
N GLN A 475 15.03 7.06 -17.51
CA GLN A 475 14.13 8.15 -17.88
C GLN A 475 12.72 7.87 -17.37
N ALA A 476 12.03 8.94 -16.98
CA ALA A 476 10.65 8.86 -16.52
C ALA A 476 9.71 9.65 -17.44
N GLN A 477 8.56 9.05 -17.74
CA GLN A 477 7.39 9.72 -18.30
C GLN A 477 6.44 10.12 -17.18
N LEU A 478 5.61 11.13 -17.41
CA LEU A 478 4.70 11.68 -16.41
C LEU A 478 3.32 11.95 -16.99
N TRP A 479 2.29 11.43 -16.34
CA TRP A 479 0.93 11.91 -16.43
C TRP A 479 0.64 12.84 -15.25
N ALA A 480 0.08 14.02 -15.52
CA ALA A 480 -0.38 14.94 -14.51
C ALA A 480 -1.48 15.85 -15.06
N CYS A 481 -2.45 16.18 -14.22
CA CYS A 481 -3.47 17.19 -14.49
C CYS A 481 -3.59 18.11 -13.27
N HIS A 482 -3.56 19.42 -13.49
CA HIS A 482 -3.57 20.39 -12.38
C HIS A 482 -4.84 20.24 -11.52
N GLY A 483 -4.67 20.23 -10.20
CA GLY A 483 -5.76 20.07 -9.24
C GLY A 483 -6.33 18.66 -9.16
N GLN A 484 -5.66 17.65 -9.76
CA GLN A 484 -6.14 16.27 -9.79
C GLN A 484 -5.14 15.29 -9.17
N SER A 485 -5.48 14.73 -8.00
CA SER A 485 -4.60 13.86 -7.22
C SER A 485 -4.90 12.38 -7.48
N PRO A 486 -4.01 11.63 -8.15
CA PRO A 486 -4.18 10.20 -8.40
C PRO A 486 -3.79 9.34 -7.17
N GLY A 487 -4.46 8.19 -7.02
CA GLY A 487 -4.02 7.09 -6.17
C GLY A 487 -3.08 6.12 -6.90
N GLU A 488 -2.68 5.05 -6.21
CA GLU A 488 -1.81 3.99 -6.74
C GLU A 488 -2.24 3.51 -8.15
N PRO A 489 -1.32 3.51 -9.14
CA PRO A 489 -1.62 3.08 -10.51
C PRO A 489 -1.53 1.56 -10.65
N ILE A 490 -2.65 0.86 -10.61
CA ILE A 490 -2.68 -0.61 -10.71
C ILE A 490 -2.49 -1.06 -12.17
N PHE A 491 -1.41 -1.79 -12.46
CA PHE A 491 -1.13 -2.31 -13.79
C PHE A 491 -1.97 -3.54 -14.13
N VAL A 492 -2.76 -3.46 -15.19
CA VAL A 492 -3.54 -4.58 -15.74
C VAL A 492 -2.95 -4.99 -17.09
N ALA A 493 -2.33 -6.17 -17.11
CA ALA A 493 -1.68 -6.69 -18.32
C ALA A 493 -2.71 -6.98 -19.42
N ASN A 494 -2.35 -6.65 -20.65
CA ASN A 494 -3.02 -7.22 -21.81
C ASN A 494 -2.68 -8.73 -21.86
N PRO A 495 -3.67 -9.65 -21.82
CA PRO A 495 -3.40 -11.09 -21.81
C PRO A 495 -2.67 -11.55 -23.08
N ASP A 496 -2.93 -10.90 -24.22
CA ASP A 496 -2.29 -11.16 -25.52
C ASP A 496 -1.05 -10.29 -25.75
N GLY A 497 -0.70 -9.44 -24.78
CA GLY A 497 0.42 -8.50 -24.88
C GLY A 497 1.78 -9.20 -24.83
N THR A 498 2.74 -8.69 -25.61
CA THR A 498 4.09 -9.26 -25.72
C THR A 498 5.18 -8.41 -25.08
N SER A 499 4.92 -7.13 -24.80
CA SER A 499 5.87 -6.26 -24.09
C SER A 499 5.50 -6.13 -22.61
N GLU A 500 6.50 -5.86 -21.78
CA GLU A 500 6.33 -5.71 -20.33
C GLU A 500 5.30 -4.62 -19.96
N ASP A 501 5.23 -3.54 -20.75
CA ASP A 501 4.31 -2.42 -20.60
C ASP A 501 3.06 -2.51 -21.48
N ASP A 502 2.75 -3.69 -22.04
CA ASP A 502 1.52 -3.93 -22.81
C ASP A 502 0.35 -4.15 -21.84
N GLY A 503 -0.40 -3.09 -21.59
CA GLY A 503 -1.48 -3.09 -20.61
C GLY A 503 -1.99 -1.69 -20.33
N VAL A 504 -2.77 -1.58 -19.27
CA VAL A 504 -3.31 -0.31 -18.78
C VAL A 504 -2.98 -0.09 -17.32
N LEU A 505 -3.02 1.17 -16.89
CA LEU A 505 -3.01 1.54 -15.47
C LEU A 505 -4.40 1.97 -15.06
N LEU A 506 -4.89 1.42 -13.95
CA LEU A 506 -6.12 1.84 -13.29
C LEU A 506 -5.78 2.63 -12.03
N SER A 507 -6.24 3.88 -11.93
CA SER A 507 -6.00 4.74 -10.77
C SER A 507 -7.26 5.51 -10.41
N VAL A 508 -7.57 5.61 -9.12
CA VAL A 508 -8.66 6.48 -8.65
C VAL A 508 -8.12 7.89 -8.47
N VAL A 509 -8.71 8.85 -9.15
CA VAL A 509 -8.26 10.25 -9.13
C VAL A 509 -9.32 11.11 -8.46
N LEU A 510 -8.90 11.97 -7.53
CA LEU A 510 -9.72 13.08 -7.07
C LEU A 510 -9.53 14.28 -7.99
N ASP A 511 -10.59 14.73 -8.67
CA ASP A 511 -10.65 16.06 -9.26
C ASP A 511 -11.01 17.05 -8.16
N GLY A 512 -9.99 17.70 -7.59
CA GLY A 512 -10.12 18.62 -6.47
C GLY A 512 -10.99 19.83 -6.80
N MET A 513 -10.87 20.34 -8.04
CA MET A 513 -11.64 21.49 -8.51
C MET A 513 -13.13 21.19 -8.61
N ARG A 514 -13.49 19.96 -9.01
CA ARG A 514 -14.89 19.50 -9.06
C ARG A 514 -15.37 18.88 -7.74
N GLY A 515 -14.45 18.50 -6.87
CA GLY A 515 -14.75 17.78 -5.63
C GLY A 515 -15.38 16.41 -5.87
N LYS A 516 -15.01 15.74 -6.97
CA LYS A 516 -15.51 14.41 -7.37
C LYS A 516 -14.35 13.54 -7.82
N SER A 517 -14.51 12.23 -7.69
CA SER A 517 -13.49 11.26 -8.12
C SER A 517 -13.91 10.52 -9.38
N TYR A 518 -12.95 9.87 -10.03
CA TYR A 518 -13.18 8.96 -11.14
C TYR A 518 -12.13 7.86 -11.18
N LEU A 519 -12.47 6.73 -11.78
CA LEU A 519 -11.50 5.69 -12.13
C LEU A 519 -10.88 6.05 -13.48
N LEU A 520 -9.59 6.37 -13.49
CA LEU A 520 -8.78 6.65 -14.67
C LEU A 520 -8.23 5.36 -15.28
N CYS A 521 -8.25 5.27 -16.62
CA CYS A 521 -7.58 4.24 -17.38
C CYS A 521 -6.53 4.89 -18.30
N LEU A 522 -5.25 4.61 -18.05
CA LEU A 522 -4.13 5.06 -18.88
C LEU A 522 -3.56 3.90 -19.70
N ASP A 523 -3.11 4.17 -20.91
CA ASP A 523 -2.20 3.30 -21.64
C ASP A 523 -0.87 3.22 -20.89
N ALA A 524 -0.42 2.02 -20.52
CA ALA A 524 0.79 1.86 -19.72
C ALA A 524 2.08 2.13 -20.52
N ARG A 525 2.02 2.14 -21.85
CA ARG A 525 3.18 2.46 -22.70
C ARG A 525 3.45 3.96 -22.73
N THR A 526 2.40 4.75 -22.96
CA THR A 526 2.48 6.18 -23.27
C THR A 526 1.99 7.10 -22.15
N LEU A 527 1.33 6.55 -21.13
CA LEU A 527 0.58 7.28 -20.11
C LEU A 527 -0.54 8.18 -20.67
N SER A 528 -0.98 7.95 -21.92
CA SER A 528 -2.12 8.65 -22.47
C SER A 528 -3.42 8.11 -21.88
N GLU A 529 -4.36 9.00 -21.59
CA GLU A 529 -5.68 8.60 -21.12
C GLU A 529 -6.47 7.91 -22.22
N LEU A 530 -6.96 6.71 -21.90
CA LEU A 530 -7.85 5.94 -22.78
C LEU A 530 -9.31 6.22 -22.44
N GLY A 531 -9.63 6.29 -21.15
CA GLY A 531 -10.97 6.61 -20.67
C GLY A 531 -11.06 6.72 -19.16
N ARG A 532 -12.26 7.03 -18.66
CA ARG A 532 -12.55 7.12 -17.23
C ARG A 532 -14.00 6.79 -16.89
N ALA A 533 -14.24 6.34 -15.67
CA ALA A 533 -15.58 6.14 -15.09
C ALA A 533 -15.82 7.10 -13.92
N ASN A 534 -16.79 8.01 -14.05
CA ASN A 534 -17.01 9.11 -13.10
C ASN A 534 -17.85 8.68 -11.90
N VAL A 535 -17.41 9.04 -10.70
CA VAL A 535 -18.10 8.81 -9.43
C VAL A 535 -18.77 10.12 -8.99
N ASP A 536 -19.95 10.03 -8.39
CA ASP A 536 -20.75 11.21 -8.02
C ASP A 536 -20.32 11.91 -6.73
N GLY A 537 -19.24 11.46 -6.10
CA GLY A 537 -18.63 12.09 -4.95
C GLY A 537 -17.12 11.91 -4.92
N ALA A 538 -16.48 12.45 -3.88
CA ALA A 538 -15.06 12.25 -3.62
C ALA A 538 -14.82 10.87 -3.00
N ILE A 539 -13.80 10.17 -3.51
CA ILE A 539 -13.24 8.98 -2.89
C ILE A 539 -12.02 9.41 -2.08
N GLY A 540 -11.89 8.86 -0.87
CA GLY A 540 -10.76 9.15 0.01
C GLY A 540 -9.42 8.80 -0.62
N PHE A 541 -8.36 9.49 -0.20
CA PHE A 541 -6.99 9.12 -0.54
C PHE A 541 -6.62 7.81 0.15
N GLY A 542 -6.96 6.72 -0.50
CA GLY A 542 -6.63 5.38 -0.04
C GLY A 542 -5.17 4.98 -0.33
N PHE A 543 -4.77 3.81 0.18
CA PHE A 543 -3.39 3.31 0.06
C PHE A 543 -3.26 2.33 -1.09
N HIS A 544 -3.83 1.12 -0.94
CA HIS A 544 -3.56 0.00 -1.83
C HIS A 544 -4.82 -0.67 -2.35
N GLY A 545 -4.61 -1.52 -3.35
CA GLY A 545 -5.68 -2.22 -4.02
C GLY A 545 -5.19 -3.38 -4.87
N GLN A 546 -6.17 -4.12 -5.38
CA GLN A 546 -5.97 -5.35 -6.14
C GLN A 546 -7.02 -5.41 -7.23
N HIS A 547 -6.57 -5.63 -8.46
CA HIS A 547 -7.41 -5.94 -9.62
C HIS A 547 -7.40 -7.44 -9.85
N VAL A 548 -8.57 -8.02 -10.06
CA VAL A 548 -8.77 -9.43 -10.39
C VAL A 548 -9.41 -9.50 -11.77
N PRO A 549 -8.69 -9.96 -12.81
CA PRO A 549 -9.18 -9.96 -14.19
C PRO A 549 -10.25 -11.03 -14.40
N THR A 550 -11.19 -10.80 -15.33
CA THR A 550 -12.27 -11.77 -15.63
C THR A 550 -11.83 -12.93 -16.53
N VAL A 551 -10.77 -12.78 -17.34
CA VAL A 551 -10.26 -13.85 -18.20
C VAL A 551 -8.75 -13.71 -18.37
N GLY A 552 -8.00 -14.81 -18.19
CA GLY A 552 -6.63 -14.98 -18.71
C GLY A 552 -5.55 -14.02 -18.18
N GLY A 553 -5.86 -13.20 -17.18
CA GLY A 553 -4.90 -12.29 -16.54
C GLY A 553 -4.47 -12.80 -15.16
N MET A 554 -3.31 -12.33 -14.68
CA MET A 554 -2.94 -12.52 -13.28
C MET A 554 -3.55 -11.38 -12.45
N PRO A 555 -4.13 -11.66 -11.27
CA PRO A 555 -4.51 -10.62 -10.33
C PRO A 555 -3.31 -9.72 -10.02
N THR A 556 -3.56 -8.49 -9.60
CA THR A 556 -2.53 -7.56 -9.09
C THR A 556 -2.57 -7.56 -7.56
N GLY A 557 -1.59 -6.93 -6.88
CA GLY A 557 -1.56 -6.89 -5.42
C GLY A 557 -1.04 -8.18 -4.77
N ASP A 558 -0.30 -8.02 -3.67
CA ASP A 558 0.45 -9.09 -2.97
C ASP A 558 1.63 -9.71 -3.72
N TYR A 559 2.28 -9.07 -4.70
CA TYR A 559 3.38 -9.69 -5.46
C TYR A 559 4.73 -9.06 -5.24
#